data_AF-A0A954W865-F1
#
_entry.id   AF-A0A954W865-F1
#
_cell.length_a   1.000
_cell.length_b   1.000
_cell.length_c   1.000
_cell.angle_alpha   90.00
_cell.angle_beta   90.00
_cell.angle_gamma   90.00
#
_symmetry.space_group_name_H-M   'P 1'
#
loop_
_entity.id
_entity.type
_entity.pdbx_description
1 polymer ?
#
loop_
_entity_poly.entity_id
_entity_poly.type
_entity_poly.pdbx_seq_one_letter_code
_entity_poly.pdbx_strand_id
1 'polypeptide(L)'
;MKSTYQSPLLRMLRDELATATPELRMVSAGRAERFLSTLQNADECLAYEHLHECIAGAGAVEEDGRGFVSVNEARNDLPLLIEDLSDSVDIPVEAAGQRVFTIEDLSRLFNVSTKTITRWRADGLVGRRFVFAGRKRVGFLQSSVDQFMRLHGDRIRRGASFSQMTDEERRHIVERSQSLADDGISSAELLRQVAEETRRSVETIRYTLKRHDQEYPEQAILADTAAQMSDIVQQKIYGQYRRGTSISALSRQFGRSESEIALVLARVRARHIAELPMDFMPSKEFTGRGADKRILGPYPEATGPVRKPKRPADLPAYLASLYEVALLTPAQELYLFRKFNYLKYKAGRLRDTLDTENPDNAAMDEIERLYAEAVDVKNQIIRSNLRLVVSIAK
;
A
#
# COMPACT_ATOMS: atom_id res chain seq x y z
N MET A 1 -6.10 -16.75 -39.10
CA MET A 1 -5.20 -17.70 -38.40
C MET A 1 -5.22 -18.98 -39.20
N LYS A 2 -4.07 -19.52 -39.61
CA LYS A 2 -4.01 -20.92 -40.05
C LYS A 2 -4.17 -21.74 -38.78
N SER A 3 -5.41 -22.02 -38.39
CA SER A 3 -5.69 -22.76 -37.16
C SER A 3 -5.53 -24.25 -37.46
N THR A 4 -4.48 -24.83 -36.91
CA THR A 4 -4.30 -26.28 -36.89
C THR A 4 -5.22 -26.84 -35.83
N TYR A 5 -6.18 -27.68 -36.24
CA TYR A 5 -6.97 -28.49 -35.31
C TYR A 5 -6.04 -29.26 -34.37
N GLN A 6 -6.30 -29.20 -33.07
CA GLN A 6 -5.54 -29.92 -32.06
C GLN A 6 -5.85 -31.42 -32.10
N SER A 7 -7.14 -31.76 -32.27
CA SER A 7 -7.60 -33.13 -32.35
C SER A 7 -7.58 -33.63 -33.79
N PRO A 8 -6.90 -34.77 -34.08
CA PRO A 8 -6.95 -35.37 -35.41
C PRO A 8 -8.36 -35.85 -35.78
N LEU A 9 -9.17 -36.24 -34.78
CA LEU A 9 -10.54 -36.73 -34.98
C LEU A 9 -11.50 -35.60 -35.37
N LEU A 10 -11.38 -34.41 -34.78
CA LEU A 10 -12.18 -33.24 -35.19
C LEU A 10 -11.81 -32.73 -36.57
N ARG A 11 -10.54 -32.90 -36.97
CA ARG A 11 -10.10 -32.64 -38.34
C ARG A 11 -10.73 -33.62 -39.34
N MET A 12 -10.83 -34.91 -38.99
CA MET A 12 -11.53 -35.90 -39.81
C MET A 12 -13.02 -35.53 -39.96
N LEU A 13 -13.69 -35.17 -38.86
CA LEU A 13 -15.08 -34.72 -38.89
C LEU A 13 -15.28 -33.49 -39.79
N ARG A 14 -14.35 -32.54 -39.76
CA ARG A 14 -14.37 -31.38 -40.68
C ARG A 14 -14.32 -31.83 -42.13
N ASP A 15 -13.38 -32.72 -42.47
CA ASP A 15 -13.17 -33.18 -43.85
C ASP A 15 -14.37 -33.98 -44.36
N GLU A 16 -15.00 -34.79 -43.51
CA GLU A 16 -16.28 -35.45 -43.79
C GLU A 16 -17.38 -34.44 -44.10
N LEU A 17 -17.64 -33.49 -43.19
CA LEU A 17 -18.69 -32.49 -43.32
C LEU A 17 -18.43 -31.49 -44.46
N ALA A 18 -17.18 -31.27 -44.87
CA ALA A 18 -16.86 -30.42 -46.01
C ALA A 18 -17.45 -30.96 -47.33
N THR A 19 -17.60 -32.29 -47.45
CA THR A 19 -18.21 -32.95 -48.61
C THR A 19 -19.73 -32.99 -48.56
N ALA A 20 -20.33 -32.71 -47.40
CA ALA A 20 -21.78 -32.72 -47.19
C ALA A 20 -22.49 -31.57 -47.94
N THR A 21 -23.82 -31.67 -48.04
CA THR A 21 -24.64 -30.60 -48.65
C THR A 21 -24.57 -29.30 -47.80
N PRO A 22 -24.74 -28.12 -48.43
CA PRO A 22 -24.73 -26.85 -47.70
C PRO A 22 -25.74 -26.80 -46.54
N GLU A 23 -26.92 -27.42 -46.69
CA GLU A 23 -27.94 -27.49 -45.65
C GLU A 23 -27.45 -28.32 -44.46
N LEU A 24 -26.83 -29.48 -44.72
CA LEU A 24 -26.31 -30.35 -43.67
C LEU A 24 -25.16 -29.68 -42.91
N ARG A 25 -24.25 -28.98 -43.61
CA ARG A 25 -23.18 -28.19 -42.98
C ARG A 25 -23.74 -27.14 -42.02
N MET A 26 -24.83 -26.47 -42.40
CA MET A 26 -25.48 -25.47 -41.55
C MET A 26 -26.17 -26.06 -40.34
N VAL A 27 -26.84 -27.20 -40.52
CA VAL A 27 -27.43 -27.96 -39.40
C VAL A 27 -26.33 -28.42 -38.43
N SER A 28 -25.23 -28.96 -38.94
CA SER A 28 -24.08 -29.41 -38.14
C SER A 28 -23.37 -28.26 -37.44
N ALA A 29 -23.22 -27.10 -38.07
CA ALA A 29 -22.69 -25.90 -37.40
C ALA A 29 -23.60 -25.46 -36.23
N GLY A 30 -24.92 -25.49 -36.42
CA GLY A 30 -25.87 -25.21 -35.35
C GLY A 30 -25.87 -26.24 -34.22
N ARG A 31 -25.66 -27.52 -34.54
CA ARG A 31 -25.52 -28.60 -33.56
C ARG A 31 -24.22 -28.49 -32.76
N ALA A 32 -23.09 -28.23 -33.43
CA ALA A 32 -21.80 -28.01 -32.81
C ALA A 32 -21.82 -26.84 -31.81
N GLU A 33 -22.52 -25.76 -32.16
CA GLU A 33 -22.68 -24.60 -31.26
C GLU A 33 -23.45 -24.96 -29.98
N ARG A 34 -24.54 -25.74 -30.10
CA ARG A 34 -25.29 -26.23 -28.93
C ARG A 34 -24.43 -27.19 -28.09
N PHE A 35 -23.73 -28.11 -28.73
CA PHE A 35 -22.87 -29.08 -28.07
C PHE A 35 -21.73 -28.38 -27.31
N LEU A 36 -21.10 -27.36 -27.88
CA LEU A 36 -20.06 -26.57 -27.19
C LEU A 36 -20.55 -26.00 -25.86
N SER A 37 -21.82 -25.58 -25.80
CA SER A 37 -22.40 -25.06 -24.56
C SER A 37 -22.63 -26.12 -23.47
N THR A 38 -22.82 -27.38 -23.83
CA THR A 38 -22.97 -28.49 -22.87
C THR A 38 -21.62 -28.97 -22.34
N LEU A 39 -20.52 -28.69 -23.04
CA LEU A 39 -19.16 -29.09 -22.63
C LEU A 39 -18.63 -28.35 -21.40
N GLN A 40 -19.34 -27.35 -20.85
CA GLN A 40 -18.88 -26.62 -19.67
C GLN A 40 -18.84 -27.47 -18.39
N ASN A 41 -19.67 -28.51 -18.31
CA ASN A 41 -19.82 -29.39 -17.15
C ASN A 41 -19.46 -30.87 -17.44
N ALA A 42 -18.73 -31.13 -18.54
CA ALA A 42 -18.43 -32.49 -18.99
C ALA A 42 -17.13 -33.04 -18.39
N ASP A 43 -17.02 -34.37 -18.35
CA ASP A 43 -15.81 -35.12 -17.96
C ASP A 43 -14.60 -34.76 -18.81
N GLU A 44 -13.37 -35.03 -18.35
CA GLU A 44 -12.14 -34.62 -19.04
C GLU A 44 -12.01 -35.14 -20.50
N CYS A 45 -12.67 -36.25 -20.81
CA CYS A 45 -12.63 -36.92 -22.12
C CYS A 45 -14.04 -37.31 -22.60
N LEU A 46 -14.26 -37.19 -23.92
CA LEU A 46 -15.50 -37.56 -24.60
C LEU A 46 -15.22 -38.66 -25.61
N ALA A 47 -16.09 -39.66 -25.71
CA ALA A 47 -16.05 -40.60 -26.80
C ALA A 47 -16.35 -39.87 -28.13
N TYR A 48 -15.52 -40.08 -29.15
CA TYR A 48 -15.71 -39.44 -30.45
C TYR A 48 -17.05 -39.81 -31.08
N GLU A 49 -17.54 -41.03 -30.89
CA GLU A 49 -18.86 -41.47 -31.37
C GLU A 49 -19.99 -40.57 -30.87
N HIS A 50 -19.97 -40.23 -29.58
CA HIS A 50 -20.97 -39.32 -28.99
C HIS A 50 -20.85 -37.90 -29.56
N LEU A 51 -19.62 -37.41 -29.76
CA LEU A 51 -19.37 -36.10 -30.37
C LEU A 51 -19.85 -36.06 -31.82
N HIS A 52 -19.55 -37.08 -32.61
CA HIS A 52 -19.96 -37.23 -34.01
C HIS A 52 -21.49 -37.27 -34.11
N GLU A 53 -22.15 -38.10 -33.31
CA GLU A 53 -23.61 -38.20 -33.29
C GLU A 53 -24.26 -36.85 -32.92
N CYS A 54 -23.72 -36.13 -31.94
CA CYS A 54 -24.23 -34.82 -31.55
C CYS A 54 -24.11 -33.78 -32.67
N ILE A 55 -23.09 -33.86 -33.53
CA ILE A 55 -22.75 -32.82 -34.52
C ILE A 55 -23.20 -33.19 -35.94
N ALA A 56 -22.77 -34.34 -36.46
CA ALA A 56 -23.12 -34.85 -37.79
C ALA A 56 -24.50 -35.54 -37.80
N GLY A 57 -24.90 -36.18 -36.70
CA GLY A 57 -26.12 -36.99 -36.58
C GLY A 57 -25.83 -38.49 -36.59
N ALA A 58 -26.86 -39.32 -36.45
CA ALA A 58 -26.71 -40.78 -36.44
C ALA A 58 -26.21 -41.30 -37.79
N GLY A 59 -24.92 -41.66 -37.85
CA GLY A 59 -24.25 -42.28 -38.98
C GLY A 59 -23.20 -43.27 -38.47
N ALA A 60 -22.85 -44.27 -39.28
CA ALA A 60 -21.80 -45.22 -38.91
C ALA A 60 -20.45 -44.51 -38.89
N VAL A 61 -19.82 -44.44 -37.71
CA VAL A 61 -18.43 -44.00 -37.57
C VAL A 61 -17.55 -45.11 -38.15
N GLU A 62 -16.72 -44.80 -39.15
CA GLU A 62 -15.74 -45.76 -39.69
C GLU A 62 -14.83 -46.32 -38.57
N GLU A 63 -14.31 -47.55 -38.72
CA GLU A 63 -13.54 -48.24 -37.66
C GLU A 63 -12.34 -47.43 -37.14
N ASP A 64 -11.78 -46.53 -37.94
CA ASP A 64 -10.68 -45.61 -37.60
C ASP A 64 -11.09 -44.47 -36.62
N GLY A 65 -12.38 -44.26 -36.36
CA GLY A 65 -12.92 -43.20 -35.51
C GLY A 65 -13.09 -43.56 -34.03
N ARG A 66 -12.75 -44.79 -33.60
CA ARG A 66 -12.84 -45.17 -32.19
C ARG A 66 -11.74 -44.51 -31.37
N GLY A 67 -12.06 -43.39 -30.75
CA GLY A 67 -11.13 -42.64 -29.92
C GLY A 67 -11.82 -41.71 -28.93
N PHE A 68 -11.02 -41.13 -28.04
CA PHE A 68 -11.46 -40.10 -27.11
C PHE A 68 -10.92 -38.74 -27.52
N VAL A 69 -11.75 -37.71 -27.42
CA VAL A 69 -11.35 -36.31 -27.60
C VAL A 69 -11.41 -35.65 -26.23
N SER A 70 -10.34 -34.95 -25.84
CA SER A 70 -10.38 -34.20 -24.58
C SER A 70 -11.33 -33.01 -24.68
N VAL A 71 -11.99 -32.64 -23.59
CA VAL A 71 -12.88 -31.48 -23.58
C VAL A 71 -12.13 -30.19 -23.92
N ASN A 72 -10.84 -30.08 -23.58
CA ASN A 72 -10.02 -28.92 -23.92
C ASN A 72 -9.75 -28.83 -25.42
N GLU A 73 -9.42 -29.95 -26.09
CA GLU A 73 -9.28 -29.98 -27.55
C GLU A 73 -10.61 -29.64 -28.22
N ALA A 74 -11.72 -30.24 -27.77
CA ALA A 74 -13.05 -29.95 -28.30
C ALA A 74 -13.44 -28.46 -28.14
N ARG A 75 -13.15 -27.84 -27.00
CA ARG A 75 -13.42 -26.40 -26.78
C ARG A 75 -12.61 -25.50 -27.71
N ASN A 76 -11.38 -25.88 -28.07
CA ASN A 76 -10.54 -25.13 -28.98
C ASN A 76 -10.94 -25.32 -30.45
N ASP A 77 -11.27 -26.56 -30.83
CA ASP A 77 -11.46 -26.93 -32.24
C ASP A 77 -12.91 -26.77 -32.73
N LEU A 78 -13.92 -26.89 -31.86
CA LEU A 78 -15.33 -26.71 -32.27
C LEU A 78 -15.66 -25.30 -32.77
N PRO A 79 -15.18 -24.20 -32.16
CA PRO A 79 -15.35 -22.87 -32.75
C PRO A 79 -14.77 -22.75 -34.16
N LEU A 80 -13.62 -23.41 -34.42
CA LEU A 80 -13.01 -23.44 -35.74
C LEU A 80 -13.86 -24.22 -36.74
N LEU A 81 -14.38 -25.38 -36.33
CA LEU A 81 -15.31 -26.17 -37.13
C LEU A 81 -16.55 -25.37 -37.53
N ILE A 82 -17.14 -24.61 -36.60
CA ILE A 82 -18.32 -23.79 -36.88
C ILE A 82 -17.98 -22.67 -37.89
N GLU A 83 -16.80 -22.06 -37.75
CA GLU A 83 -16.33 -21.04 -38.70
C GLU A 83 -16.06 -21.62 -40.09
N ASP A 84 -15.40 -22.78 -40.19
CA ASP A 84 -15.10 -23.45 -41.45
C ASP A 84 -16.37 -23.91 -42.18
N LEU A 85 -17.31 -24.52 -41.45
CA LEU A 85 -18.60 -24.95 -42.01
C LEU A 85 -19.43 -23.76 -42.51
N SER A 86 -19.46 -22.65 -41.75
CA SER A 86 -20.19 -21.45 -42.15
C SER A 86 -19.51 -20.66 -43.27
N ASP A 87 -18.18 -20.67 -43.38
CA ASP A 87 -17.47 -20.02 -44.50
C ASP A 87 -17.83 -20.63 -45.86
N SER A 88 -18.19 -21.91 -45.87
CA SER A 88 -18.43 -22.69 -47.08
C SER A 88 -19.82 -22.48 -47.71
N VAL A 89 -20.73 -21.73 -47.06
CA VAL A 89 -22.16 -21.63 -47.45
C VAL A 89 -22.58 -20.20 -47.86
N ASP A 90 -21.66 -19.23 -47.90
CA ASP A 90 -21.90 -17.84 -48.40
C ASP A 90 -23.21 -17.19 -47.90
N ILE A 91 -23.47 -17.31 -46.59
CA ILE A 91 -24.75 -16.95 -45.98
C ILE A 91 -24.93 -15.41 -45.96
N PRO A 92 -25.98 -14.86 -46.60
CA PRO A 92 -26.34 -13.45 -46.42
C PRO A 92 -26.78 -13.20 -44.98
N VAL A 93 -26.45 -12.03 -44.41
CA VAL A 93 -26.83 -11.68 -43.03
C VAL A 93 -28.35 -11.71 -42.84
N GLU A 94 -29.10 -11.38 -43.89
CA GLU A 94 -30.56 -11.37 -43.92
C GLU A 94 -31.16 -12.77 -43.76
N ALA A 95 -30.43 -13.81 -44.19
CA ALA A 95 -30.85 -15.21 -44.09
C ALA A 95 -30.61 -15.81 -42.68
N ALA A 96 -29.98 -15.07 -41.77
CA ALA A 96 -29.67 -15.54 -40.42
C ALA A 96 -30.92 -15.72 -39.52
N GLY A 97 -32.05 -15.09 -39.87
CA GLY A 97 -33.32 -15.17 -39.13
C GLY A 97 -33.32 -14.48 -37.76
N GLN A 98 -32.21 -13.85 -37.37
CA GLN A 98 -32.05 -13.09 -36.14
C GLN A 98 -30.98 -12.01 -36.31
N ARG A 99 -30.89 -11.09 -35.35
CA ARG A 99 -29.89 -10.01 -35.38
C ARG A 99 -28.48 -10.60 -35.28
N VAL A 100 -27.61 -10.16 -36.19
CA VAL A 100 -26.18 -10.50 -36.23
C VAL A 100 -25.37 -9.28 -35.83
N PHE A 101 -24.44 -9.44 -34.89
CA PHE A 101 -23.51 -8.39 -34.46
C PHE A 101 -22.13 -8.62 -35.06
N THR A 102 -21.43 -7.55 -35.45
CA THR A 102 -19.99 -7.63 -35.72
C THR A 102 -19.17 -7.47 -34.44
N ILE A 103 -17.85 -7.66 -34.55
CA ILE A 103 -16.92 -7.36 -33.44
C ILE A 103 -17.05 -5.90 -32.99
N GLU A 104 -17.17 -4.98 -33.94
CA GLU A 104 -17.34 -3.55 -33.66
C GLU A 104 -18.67 -3.26 -32.97
N ASP A 105 -19.76 -3.93 -33.38
CA ASP A 105 -21.06 -3.76 -32.74
C ASP A 105 -21.04 -4.24 -31.29
N LEU A 106 -20.42 -5.40 -31.01
CA LEU A 106 -20.28 -5.90 -29.64
C LEU A 106 -19.37 -5.00 -28.80
N SER A 107 -18.29 -4.49 -29.38
CA SER A 107 -17.39 -3.54 -28.71
C SER A 107 -18.15 -2.30 -28.24
N ARG A 108 -19.03 -1.74 -29.08
CA ARG A 108 -19.89 -0.60 -28.72
C ARG A 108 -20.98 -0.99 -27.73
N LEU A 109 -21.67 -2.10 -27.95
CA LEU A 109 -22.79 -2.54 -27.13
C LEU A 109 -22.37 -2.78 -25.67
N PHE A 110 -21.19 -3.37 -25.46
CA PHE A 110 -20.68 -3.72 -24.13
C PHE A 110 -19.66 -2.71 -23.58
N ASN A 111 -19.36 -1.64 -24.33
CA ASN A 111 -18.33 -0.66 -23.98
C ASN A 111 -16.97 -1.30 -23.63
N VAL A 112 -16.54 -2.28 -24.43
CA VAL A 112 -15.27 -2.99 -24.24
C VAL A 112 -14.41 -2.90 -25.49
N SER A 113 -13.09 -3.03 -25.35
CA SER A 113 -12.18 -3.04 -26.50
C SER A 113 -12.45 -4.23 -27.43
N THR A 114 -12.13 -4.08 -28.72
CA THR A 114 -12.18 -5.20 -29.69
C THR A 114 -11.29 -6.38 -29.29
N LYS A 115 -10.18 -6.12 -28.58
CA LYS A 115 -9.32 -7.18 -27.98
C LYS A 115 -10.05 -8.00 -26.92
N THR A 116 -10.95 -7.37 -26.15
CA THR A 116 -11.79 -8.05 -25.17
C THR A 116 -12.77 -8.99 -25.86
N ILE A 117 -13.38 -8.56 -26.98
CA ILE A 117 -14.23 -9.42 -27.80
C ILE A 117 -13.45 -10.60 -28.39
N THR A 118 -12.22 -10.37 -28.89
CA THR A 118 -11.35 -11.46 -29.36
C THR A 118 -11.02 -12.46 -28.25
N ARG A 119 -10.82 -11.97 -27.02
CA ARG A 119 -10.61 -12.85 -25.85
C ARG A 119 -11.87 -13.64 -25.52
N TRP A 120 -13.05 -13.02 -25.60
CA TRP A 120 -14.32 -13.72 -25.40
C TRP A 120 -14.51 -14.86 -26.39
N ARG A 121 -14.02 -14.73 -27.63
CA ARG A 121 -14.03 -15.84 -28.61
C ARG A 121 -13.21 -17.04 -28.15
N ALA A 122 -12.03 -16.79 -27.57
CA ALA A 122 -11.22 -17.85 -26.97
C ALA A 122 -11.90 -18.45 -25.71
N ASP A 123 -12.69 -17.65 -25.00
CA ASP A 123 -13.48 -18.10 -23.85
C ASP A 123 -14.83 -18.76 -24.27
N GLY A 124 -15.11 -18.94 -25.56
CA GLY A 124 -16.29 -19.66 -26.06
C GLY A 124 -17.41 -18.80 -26.68
N LEU A 125 -17.17 -17.52 -26.99
CA LEU A 125 -18.08 -16.74 -27.83
C LEU A 125 -17.95 -17.20 -29.30
N VAL A 126 -18.90 -18.02 -29.74
CA VAL A 126 -18.93 -18.58 -31.09
C VAL A 126 -19.40 -17.56 -32.12
N GLY A 127 -18.62 -17.39 -33.19
CA GLY A 127 -19.00 -16.62 -34.37
C GLY A 127 -19.27 -17.51 -35.57
N ARG A 128 -20.06 -17.02 -36.52
CA ARG A 128 -20.24 -17.62 -37.85
C ARG A 128 -19.78 -16.62 -38.91
N ARG A 129 -19.44 -17.11 -40.10
CA ARG A 129 -19.10 -16.22 -41.23
C ARG A 129 -20.36 -15.90 -42.04
N PHE A 130 -20.61 -14.60 -42.20
CA PHE A 130 -21.72 -14.08 -42.99
C PHE A 130 -21.21 -13.12 -44.06
N VAL A 131 -21.94 -12.99 -45.16
CA VAL A 131 -21.68 -12.04 -46.24
C VAL A 131 -22.38 -10.72 -45.91
N PHE A 132 -21.61 -9.72 -45.50
CA PHE A 132 -22.07 -8.34 -45.28
C PHE A 132 -21.76 -7.51 -46.52
N ALA A 133 -22.79 -7.05 -47.25
CA ALA A 133 -22.61 -6.19 -48.44
C ALA A 133 -21.53 -6.71 -49.41
N GLY A 134 -21.55 -8.01 -49.70
CA GLY A 134 -20.59 -8.68 -50.59
C GLY A 134 -19.23 -9.02 -49.97
N ARG A 135 -18.99 -8.75 -48.67
CA ARG A 135 -17.75 -9.13 -47.97
C ARG A 135 -18.02 -10.09 -46.81
N LYS A 136 -17.29 -11.21 -46.77
CA LYS A 136 -17.36 -12.15 -45.64
C LYS A 136 -16.77 -11.55 -44.37
N ARG A 137 -17.55 -11.53 -43.30
CA ARG A 137 -17.10 -11.11 -41.95
C ARG A 137 -17.61 -12.11 -40.91
N VAL A 138 -16.91 -12.17 -39.79
CA VAL A 138 -17.40 -12.91 -38.62
C VAL A 138 -18.53 -12.11 -37.99
N GLY A 139 -19.68 -12.76 -37.83
CA GLY A 139 -20.85 -12.24 -37.15
C GLY A 139 -21.28 -13.16 -36.01
N PHE A 140 -21.82 -12.56 -34.97
CA PHE A 140 -22.32 -13.23 -33.77
C PHE A 140 -23.83 -13.12 -33.72
N LEU A 141 -24.52 -14.24 -33.66
CA LEU A 141 -25.97 -14.25 -33.55
C LEU A 141 -26.38 -13.75 -32.15
N GLN A 142 -27.52 -13.04 -32.06
CA GLN A 142 -28.09 -12.60 -30.79
C GLN A 142 -28.20 -13.76 -29.79
N SER A 143 -28.69 -14.92 -30.23
CA SER A 143 -28.80 -16.12 -29.39
C SER A 143 -27.46 -16.56 -28.78
N SER A 144 -26.38 -16.50 -29.57
CA SER A 144 -25.03 -16.90 -29.15
C SER A 144 -24.45 -15.90 -28.15
N VAL A 145 -24.68 -14.60 -28.38
CA VAL A 145 -24.28 -13.52 -27.47
C VAL A 145 -25.03 -13.67 -26.14
N ASP A 146 -26.36 -13.83 -26.17
CA ASP A 146 -27.19 -13.96 -24.97
C ASP A 146 -26.81 -15.21 -24.16
N GLN A 147 -26.52 -16.32 -24.83
CA GLN A 147 -26.04 -17.53 -24.18
C GLN A 147 -24.68 -17.32 -23.53
N PHE A 148 -23.73 -16.69 -24.23
CA PHE A 148 -22.42 -16.36 -23.68
C PHE A 148 -22.55 -15.43 -22.46
N MET A 149 -23.47 -14.46 -22.50
CA MET A 149 -23.77 -13.57 -21.37
C MET A 149 -24.33 -14.35 -20.16
N ARG A 150 -25.25 -15.30 -20.38
CA ARG A 150 -25.81 -16.12 -19.28
C ARG A 150 -24.73 -16.93 -18.57
N LEU A 151 -23.75 -17.45 -19.32
CA LEU A 151 -22.68 -18.30 -18.79
C LEU A 151 -21.54 -17.48 -18.15
N HIS A 152 -21.25 -16.27 -18.65
CA HIS A 152 -20.08 -15.48 -18.23
C HIS A 152 -20.42 -14.10 -17.63
N GLY A 153 -21.69 -13.86 -17.26
CA GLY A 153 -22.22 -12.54 -16.90
C GLY A 153 -21.43 -11.79 -15.81
N ASP A 154 -20.94 -12.47 -14.79
CA ASP A 154 -20.12 -11.87 -13.71
C ASP A 154 -18.73 -11.43 -14.17
N ARG A 155 -18.16 -12.09 -15.17
CA ARG A 155 -16.84 -11.75 -15.74
C ARG A 155 -16.96 -10.54 -16.67
N ILE A 156 -18.06 -10.45 -17.42
CA ILE A 156 -18.33 -9.39 -18.39
C ILE A 156 -18.69 -8.08 -17.67
N ARG A 157 -19.51 -8.12 -16.60
CA ARG A 157 -19.78 -6.95 -15.74
C ARG A 157 -18.50 -6.31 -15.18
N ARG A 158 -17.51 -7.13 -14.80
CA ARG A 158 -16.20 -6.66 -14.32
C ARG A 158 -15.29 -6.10 -15.43
N GLY A 159 -15.47 -6.56 -16.67
CA GLY A 159 -14.74 -6.03 -17.83
C GLY A 159 -15.33 -4.71 -18.36
N ALA A 160 -16.63 -4.53 -18.25
CA ALA A 160 -17.34 -3.32 -18.69
C ALA A 160 -17.16 -2.13 -17.73
N SER A 161 -16.83 -2.37 -16.46
CA SER A 161 -16.44 -1.31 -15.51
C SER A 161 -15.03 -0.76 -15.73
N PHE A 162 -14.27 -1.33 -16.68
CA PHE A 162 -12.92 -0.89 -17.02
C PHE A 162 -12.96 0.40 -17.87
N SER A 163 -13.10 1.54 -17.20
CA SER A 163 -12.90 2.85 -17.82
C SER A 163 -11.41 3.19 -17.82
N GLN A 164 -10.84 3.54 -18.97
CA GLN A 164 -9.46 4.02 -19.04
C GLN A 164 -9.29 5.27 -18.17
N MET A 165 -8.21 5.30 -17.40
CA MET A 165 -7.89 6.41 -16.51
C MET A 165 -7.33 7.57 -17.33
N THR A 166 -7.87 8.78 -17.13
CA THR A 166 -7.35 9.99 -17.77
C THR A 166 -6.01 10.40 -17.16
N ASP A 167 -5.23 11.19 -17.87
CA ASP A 167 -3.96 11.72 -17.34
C ASP A 167 -4.19 12.69 -16.16
N GLU A 168 -5.37 13.29 -16.08
CA GLU A 168 -5.78 14.14 -14.95
C GLU A 168 -6.16 13.32 -13.71
N GLU A 169 -6.92 12.24 -13.88
CA GLU A 169 -7.17 11.27 -12.81
C GLU A 169 -5.85 10.66 -12.28
N ARG A 170 -4.90 10.37 -13.18
CA ARG A 170 -3.58 9.85 -12.80
C ARG A 170 -2.80 10.84 -11.94
N ARG A 171 -2.73 12.12 -12.35
CA ARG A 171 -2.04 13.17 -11.59
C ARG A 171 -2.66 13.35 -10.21
N HIS A 172 -3.99 13.43 -10.16
CA HIS A 172 -4.72 13.53 -8.89
C HIS A 172 -4.40 12.35 -7.94
N ILE A 173 -4.34 11.12 -8.44
CA ILE A 173 -3.96 9.94 -7.64
C ILE A 173 -2.55 10.10 -7.05
N VAL A 174 -1.58 10.55 -7.85
CA VAL A 174 -0.19 10.72 -7.41
C VAL A 174 -0.09 11.83 -6.36
N GLU A 175 -0.61 13.02 -6.64
CA GLU A 175 -0.57 14.17 -5.73
C GLU A 175 -1.25 13.86 -4.40
N ARG A 176 -2.42 13.24 -4.45
CA ARG A 176 -3.16 12.84 -3.24
C ARG A 176 -2.40 11.79 -2.43
N SER A 177 -1.82 10.81 -3.10
CA SER A 177 -1.02 9.77 -2.45
C SER A 177 0.23 10.35 -1.80
N GLN A 178 0.88 11.31 -2.44
CA GLN A 178 2.04 12.00 -1.88
C GLN A 178 1.66 12.78 -0.61
N SER A 179 0.56 13.54 -0.65
CA SER A 179 0.05 14.24 0.55
C SER A 179 -0.25 13.29 1.71
N LEU A 180 -0.82 12.10 1.44
CA LEU A 180 -1.10 11.11 2.49
C LEU A 180 0.19 10.44 3.01
N ALA A 181 1.17 10.22 2.13
CA ALA A 181 2.48 9.71 2.52
C ALA A 181 3.25 10.72 3.40
N ASP A 182 3.20 12.01 3.06
CA ASP A 182 3.75 13.10 3.87
C ASP A 182 3.08 13.20 5.25
N ASP A 183 1.79 12.82 5.31
CA ASP A 183 1.07 12.70 6.57
C ASP A 183 1.48 11.50 7.43
N GLY A 184 2.33 10.61 6.89
CA GLY A 184 2.85 9.41 7.54
C GLY A 184 1.89 8.22 7.51
N ILE A 185 0.84 8.28 6.69
CA ILE A 185 -0.16 7.22 6.57
C ILE A 185 0.49 5.98 5.95
N SER A 186 0.21 4.80 6.49
CA SER A 186 0.74 3.54 5.94
C SER A 186 0.30 3.33 4.48
N SER A 187 1.12 2.64 3.67
CA SER A 187 0.79 2.40 2.26
C SER A 187 -0.53 1.67 2.09
N ALA A 188 -0.85 0.76 3.01
CA ALA A 188 -2.09 0.00 2.96
C ALA A 188 -3.33 0.86 3.23
N GLU A 189 -3.23 1.83 4.13
CA GLU A 189 -4.29 2.79 4.45
C GLU A 189 -4.43 3.84 3.34
N LEU A 190 -3.30 4.37 2.84
CA LEU A 190 -3.21 5.28 1.71
C LEU A 190 -3.89 4.69 0.47
N LEU A 191 -3.53 3.45 0.10
CA LEU A 191 -4.13 2.78 -1.05
C LEU A 191 -5.64 2.58 -0.89
N ARG A 192 -6.12 2.30 0.33
CA ARG A 192 -7.56 2.16 0.62
C ARG A 192 -8.27 3.50 0.48
N GLN A 193 -7.74 4.56 1.08
CA GLN A 193 -8.36 5.89 1.08
C GLN A 193 -8.44 6.47 -0.34
N VAL A 194 -7.35 6.40 -1.10
CA VAL A 194 -7.33 6.91 -2.48
C VAL A 194 -8.25 6.10 -3.39
N ALA A 195 -8.37 4.79 -3.17
CA ALA A 195 -9.31 3.94 -3.91
C ALA A 195 -10.78 4.32 -3.65
N GLU A 196 -11.13 4.64 -2.39
CA GLU A 196 -12.47 5.09 -2.01
C GLU A 196 -12.79 6.47 -2.61
N GLU A 197 -11.87 7.42 -2.51
CA GLU A 197 -12.02 8.78 -3.06
C GLU A 197 -12.17 8.77 -4.59
N THR A 198 -11.40 7.95 -5.30
CA THR A 198 -11.40 7.89 -6.77
C THR A 198 -12.40 6.88 -7.34
N ARG A 199 -13.09 6.11 -6.49
CA ARG A 199 -13.96 4.98 -6.86
C ARG A 199 -13.27 3.99 -7.79
N ARG A 200 -11.96 3.77 -7.60
CA ARG A 200 -11.16 2.80 -8.34
C ARG A 200 -10.77 1.63 -7.46
N SER A 201 -10.37 0.53 -8.08
CA SER A 201 -9.87 -0.60 -7.30
C SER A 201 -8.53 -0.26 -6.66
N VAL A 202 -8.29 -0.80 -5.46
CA VAL A 202 -7.01 -0.67 -4.73
C VAL A 202 -5.82 -1.10 -5.60
N GLU A 203 -6.01 -2.13 -6.43
CA GLU A 203 -4.96 -2.63 -7.33
C GLU A 203 -4.66 -1.65 -8.47
N THR A 204 -5.67 -0.92 -8.97
CA THR A 204 -5.47 0.14 -9.98
C THR A 204 -4.62 1.28 -9.42
N ILE A 205 -4.90 1.71 -8.18
CA ILE A 205 -4.12 2.74 -7.50
C ILE A 205 -2.69 2.23 -7.28
N ARG A 206 -2.53 1.02 -6.75
CA ARG A 206 -1.23 0.38 -6.52
C ARG A 206 -0.41 0.31 -7.80
N TYR A 207 -1.00 -0.15 -8.90
CA TYR A 207 -0.30 -0.24 -10.19
C TYR A 207 0.12 1.15 -10.70
N THR A 208 -0.74 2.15 -10.54
CA THR A 208 -0.46 3.53 -10.94
C THR A 208 0.71 4.11 -10.16
N LEU A 209 0.70 3.98 -8.83
CA LEU A 209 1.78 4.45 -7.97
C LEU A 209 3.07 3.67 -8.19
N LYS A 210 3.00 2.34 -8.35
CA LYS A 210 4.18 1.53 -8.66
C LYS A 210 4.85 1.95 -9.96
N ARG A 211 4.05 2.29 -10.98
CA ARG A 211 4.57 2.82 -12.24
C ARG A 211 5.20 4.20 -12.05
N HIS A 212 4.56 5.08 -11.28
CA HIS A 212 5.13 6.38 -10.92
C HIS A 212 6.48 6.23 -10.20
N ASP A 213 6.57 5.38 -9.19
CA ASP A 213 7.80 5.13 -8.43
C ASP A 213 8.94 4.54 -9.28
N GLN A 214 8.59 3.78 -10.33
CA GLN A 214 9.56 3.29 -11.32
C GLN A 214 10.04 4.39 -12.27
N GLU A 215 9.16 5.32 -12.65
CA GLU A 215 9.47 6.45 -13.53
C GLU A 215 10.23 7.56 -12.76
N TYR A 216 9.95 7.74 -11.47
CA TYR A 216 10.54 8.75 -10.59
C TYR A 216 11.03 8.13 -9.25
N PRO A 217 12.18 7.43 -9.24
CA PRO A 217 12.69 6.77 -8.04
C PRO A 217 12.98 7.70 -6.86
N GLU A 218 13.35 8.97 -7.12
CA GLU A 218 13.61 9.99 -6.09
C GLU A 218 12.33 10.52 -5.42
N GLN A 219 11.15 10.22 -5.96
CA GLN A 219 9.84 10.65 -5.46
C GLN A 219 8.94 9.43 -5.20
N ALA A 220 9.54 8.31 -4.82
CA ALA A 220 8.85 7.04 -4.70
C ALA A 220 7.91 7.01 -3.47
N ILE A 221 6.61 7.01 -3.73
CA ILE A 221 5.57 7.14 -2.71
C ILE A 221 5.43 5.83 -1.90
N LEU A 222 5.48 4.67 -2.56
CA LEU A 222 5.32 3.37 -1.89
C LEU A 222 6.60 2.89 -1.21
N ALA A 223 7.78 3.30 -1.71
CA ALA A 223 9.07 2.91 -1.13
C ALA A 223 9.37 3.70 0.15
N ASP A 224 9.10 5.01 0.19
CA ASP A 224 9.30 5.87 1.37
C ASP A 224 8.43 5.47 2.56
N THR A 225 7.32 4.79 2.32
CA THR A 225 6.47 4.30 3.41
C THR A 225 6.95 2.95 3.97
N ALA A 226 7.65 2.15 3.14
CA ALA A 226 8.08 0.80 3.47
C ALA A 226 9.50 0.76 4.08
N ALA A 227 10.39 1.63 3.62
CA ALA A 227 11.76 1.70 4.08
C ALA A 227 11.94 2.87 5.06
N GLN A 228 11.70 2.60 6.34
CA GLN A 228 11.90 3.52 7.46
C GLN A 228 10.92 4.70 7.46
N MET A 229 10.08 4.79 8.50
CA MET A 229 9.30 6.00 8.75
C MET A 229 10.24 7.20 8.69
N SER A 230 10.06 8.06 7.68
CA SER A 230 10.85 9.27 7.49
C SER A 230 11.00 10.02 8.82
N ASP A 231 12.17 10.58 9.09
CA ASP A 231 12.46 11.32 10.33
C ASP A 231 11.40 12.41 10.59
N ILE A 232 10.81 12.98 9.53
CA ILE A 232 9.70 13.94 9.61
C ILE A 232 8.47 13.32 10.28
N VAL A 233 8.10 12.10 9.89
CA VAL A 233 6.95 11.37 10.46
C VAL A 233 7.23 10.99 11.91
N GLN A 234 8.46 10.55 12.22
CA GLN A 234 8.86 10.22 13.59
C GLN A 234 8.73 11.44 14.52
N GLN A 235 9.19 12.60 14.07
CA GLN A 235 9.05 13.87 14.80
C GLN A 235 7.59 14.29 14.97
N LYS A 236 6.74 14.08 13.95
CA LYS A 236 5.29 14.35 14.03
C LYS A 236 4.60 13.49 15.09
N ILE A 237 4.91 12.19 15.13
CA ILE A 237 4.39 11.25 16.13
C ILE A 237 4.83 11.65 17.54
N TYR A 238 6.12 11.94 17.74
CA TYR A 238 6.64 12.39 19.02
C TYR A 238 5.98 13.71 19.47
N GLY A 239 5.79 14.67 18.56
CA GLY A 239 5.11 15.92 18.84
C GLY A 239 3.64 15.74 19.26
N GLN A 240 2.91 14.80 18.66
CA GLN A 240 1.54 14.46 19.06
C GLN A 240 1.49 13.76 20.42
N TYR A 241 2.40 12.81 20.66
CA TYR A 241 2.54 12.14 21.95
C TYR A 241 2.80 13.16 23.08
N ARG A 242 3.71 14.13 22.87
CA ARG A 242 3.97 15.21 23.83
C ARG A 242 2.75 16.11 24.12
N ARG A 243 1.77 16.17 23.21
CA ARG A 243 0.49 16.88 23.42
C ARG A 243 -0.56 16.05 24.13
N GLY A 244 -0.25 14.81 24.52
CA GLY A 244 -1.13 13.92 25.28
C GLY A 244 -1.90 12.90 24.44
N THR A 245 -1.59 12.75 23.14
CA THR A 245 -2.19 11.69 22.32
C THR A 245 -1.67 10.31 22.76
N SER A 246 -2.57 9.35 22.98
CA SER A 246 -2.20 8.00 23.43
C SER A 246 -1.54 7.16 22.31
N ILE A 247 -0.73 6.18 22.70
CA ILE A 247 -0.07 5.24 21.76
C ILE A 247 -1.10 4.51 20.90
N SER A 248 -2.23 4.10 21.48
CA SER A 248 -3.32 3.43 20.73
C SER A 248 -3.98 4.33 19.69
N ALA A 249 -4.10 5.63 19.95
CA ALA A 249 -4.62 6.60 18.99
C ALA A 249 -3.62 6.84 17.85
N LEU A 250 -2.33 6.96 18.16
CA LEU A 250 -1.25 7.09 17.19
C LEU A 250 -1.14 5.84 16.29
N SER A 251 -1.19 4.66 16.90
CA SER A 251 -1.22 3.37 16.19
C SER A 251 -2.31 3.33 15.12
N ARG A 252 -3.55 3.71 15.50
CA ARG A 252 -4.68 3.79 14.56
C ARG A 252 -4.49 4.85 13.48
N GLN A 253 -4.03 6.04 13.84
CA GLN A 253 -3.86 7.15 12.89
C GLN A 253 -2.80 6.85 11.82
N PHE A 254 -1.68 6.26 12.21
CA PHE A 254 -0.56 5.97 11.32
C PHE A 254 -0.63 4.57 10.71
N GLY A 255 -1.58 3.73 11.14
CA GLY A 255 -1.78 2.36 10.65
C GLY A 255 -0.62 1.44 11.01
N ARG A 256 -0.01 1.61 12.19
CA ARG A 256 1.18 0.87 12.66
C ARG A 256 0.88 0.15 13.96
N SER A 257 1.67 -0.86 14.31
CA SER A 257 1.50 -1.56 15.58
C SER A 257 1.84 -0.67 16.77
N GLU A 258 1.21 -0.90 17.93
CA GLU A 258 1.53 -0.13 19.15
C GLU A 258 3.00 -0.29 19.56
N SER A 259 3.60 -1.48 19.34
CA SER A 259 5.01 -1.75 19.60
C SER A 259 5.94 -0.94 18.68
N GLU A 260 5.59 -0.80 17.41
CA GLU A 260 6.35 0.02 16.44
C GLU A 260 6.28 1.50 16.80
N ILE A 261 5.09 2.01 17.17
CA ILE A 261 4.93 3.39 17.65
C ILE A 261 5.75 3.60 18.93
N ALA A 262 5.71 2.68 19.89
CA ALA A 262 6.49 2.78 21.12
C ALA A 262 8.00 2.82 20.84
N LEU A 263 8.49 2.00 19.91
CA LEU A 263 9.90 2.00 19.50
C LEU A 263 10.30 3.30 18.82
N VAL A 264 9.45 3.85 17.93
CA VAL A 264 9.67 5.16 17.29
C VAL A 264 9.77 6.27 18.33
N LEU A 265 8.86 6.30 19.30
CA LEU A 265 8.89 7.26 20.39
C LEU A 265 10.19 7.15 21.20
N ALA A 266 10.61 5.92 21.52
CA ALA A 266 11.83 5.66 22.25
C ALA A 266 13.09 6.11 21.48
N ARG A 267 13.15 5.86 20.17
CA ARG A 267 14.26 6.30 19.29
C ARG A 267 14.36 7.81 19.17
N VAL A 268 13.25 8.50 18.92
CA VAL A 268 13.23 9.98 18.85
C VAL A 268 13.68 10.58 20.17
N ARG A 269 13.22 10.00 21.28
CA ARG A 269 13.61 10.41 22.64
C ARG A 269 15.10 10.19 22.91
N ALA A 270 15.66 9.04 22.51
CA ALA A 270 17.10 8.77 22.60
C ALA A 270 17.94 9.77 21.79
N ARG A 271 17.49 10.15 20.59
CA ARG A 271 18.15 11.21 19.78
C ARG A 271 18.15 12.55 20.51
N HIS A 272 17.02 12.97 21.09
CA HIS A 272 16.98 14.20 21.89
C HIS A 272 17.91 14.14 23.11
N ILE A 273 18.01 12.99 23.77
CA ILE A 273 18.95 12.77 24.89
C ILE A 273 20.41 12.91 24.41
N ALA A 274 20.72 12.41 23.21
CA ALA A 274 22.05 12.53 22.62
C ALA A 274 22.47 14.00 22.42
N GLU A 275 21.51 14.85 22.04
CA GLU A 275 21.71 16.29 21.80
C GLU A 275 21.77 17.14 23.08
N LEU A 276 21.43 16.60 24.26
CA LEU A 276 21.47 17.35 25.50
C LEU A 276 22.90 17.81 25.83
N PRO A 277 23.10 19.10 26.21
CA PRO A 277 24.42 19.62 26.54
C PRO A 277 24.88 19.08 27.90
N MET A 278 25.62 17.97 27.88
CA MET A 278 26.09 17.25 29.06
C MET A 278 27.52 17.61 29.50
N ASP A 279 28.13 18.64 28.92
CA ASP A 279 29.50 19.05 29.29
C ASP A 279 29.63 19.40 30.77
N PHE A 280 30.62 18.83 31.44
CA PHE A 280 30.88 19.06 32.85
C PHE A 280 32.36 19.35 33.08
N MET A 281 32.66 20.01 34.20
CA MET A 281 34.04 20.20 34.64
C MET A 281 34.49 18.97 35.44
N PRO A 282 35.51 18.21 34.97
CA PRO A 282 35.89 16.95 35.60
C PRO A 282 36.53 17.16 36.98
N SER A 283 36.22 16.27 37.92
CA SER A 283 36.84 16.21 39.24
C SER A 283 37.14 14.75 39.62
N LYS A 284 38.27 14.52 40.29
CA LYS A 284 38.67 13.19 40.79
C LYS A 284 37.66 12.62 41.80
N GLU A 285 36.85 13.47 42.42
CA GLU A 285 35.83 13.04 43.39
C GLU A 285 34.68 12.25 42.74
N PHE A 286 34.42 12.44 41.44
CA PHE A 286 33.26 11.87 40.75
C PHE A 286 33.36 10.35 40.54
N THR A 287 34.58 9.83 40.42
CA THR A 287 34.85 8.39 40.22
C THR A 287 35.11 7.65 41.53
N GLY A 288 35.23 8.37 42.65
CA GLY A 288 35.52 7.77 43.95
C GLY A 288 34.36 6.95 44.51
N ARG A 289 34.66 5.88 45.26
CA ARG A 289 33.62 5.13 45.98
C ARG A 289 32.83 6.05 46.90
N GLY A 290 31.49 5.93 46.87
CA GLY A 290 30.59 6.75 47.67
C GLY A 290 30.45 8.21 47.21
N ALA A 291 30.81 8.54 45.96
CA ALA A 291 30.65 9.87 45.39
C ALA A 291 29.21 10.40 45.53
N ASP A 292 28.20 9.56 45.26
CA ASP A 292 26.78 9.89 45.44
C ASP A 292 26.49 10.45 46.84
N LYS A 293 26.87 9.72 47.90
CA LYS A 293 26.61 10.12 49.29
C LYS A 293 27.38 11.39 49.70
N ARG A 294 28.58 11.60 49.15
CA ARG A 294 29.46 12.73 49.50
C ARG A 294 29.05 14.01 48.78
N ILE A 295 28.69 13.91 47.51
CA ILE A 295 28.39 15.05 46.64
C ILE A 295 26.92 15.44 46.76
N LEU A 296 26.01 14.47 46.73
CA LEU A 296 24.56 14.67 46.89
C LEU A 296 24.13 14.60 48.38
N GLY A 297 25.07 14.77 49.29
CA GLY A 297 24.82 14.84 50.73
C GLY A 297 24.01 16.07 51.14
N PRO A 298 23.81 16.29 52.46
CA PRO A 298 22.98 17.39 52.94
C PRO A 298 23.51 18.75 52.49
N TYR A 299 22.58 19.67 52.21
CA TYR A 299 22.90 21.04 51.82
C TYR A 299 23.58 21.78 52.99
N PRO A 300 24.69 22.51 52.75
CA PRO A 300 25.42 23.15 53.84
C PRO A 300 24.60 24.28 54.47
N GLU A 301 24.54 24.27 55.80
CA GLU A 301 23.90 25.32 56.58
C GLU A 301 24.62 26.66 56.40
N ALA A 302 23.86 27.76 56.38
CA ALA A 302 24.43 29.09 56.29
C ALA A 302 25.14 29.43 57.62
N THR A 303 26.47 29.48 57.60
CA THR A 303 27.28 29.94 58.73
C THR A 303 27.26 31.48 58.80
N GLY A 304 26.21 32.02 59.44
CA GLY A 304 26.11 33.45 59.76
C GLY A 304 24.69 34.02 59.64
N PRO A 305 24.44 35.24 60.17
CA PRO A 305 23.13 35.86 60.08
C PRO A 305 22.77 36.15 58.63
N VAL A 306 21.64 35.60 58.16
CA VAL A 306 21.06 35.89 56.84
C VAL A 306 20.61 37.35 56.82
N ARG A 307 21.53 38.27 56.47
CA ARG A 307 21.18 39.68 56.31
C ARG A 307 20.27 39.82 55.10
N LYS A 308 18.98 40.05 55.35
CA LYS A 308 18.03 40.46 54.31
C LYS A 308 18.57 41.74 53.67
N PRO A 309 18.92 41.71 52.37
CA PRO A 309 19.52 42.86 51.71
C PRO A 309 18.47 43.96 51.59
N LYS A 310 18.86 45.21 51.88
CA LYS A 310 17.99 46.36 51.65
C LYS A 310 17.82 46.55 50.13
N ARG A 311 16.57 46.57 49.68
CA ARG A 311 16.20 46.90 48.31
C ARG A 311 16.62 48.35 48.00
N PRO A 312 17.39 48.61 46.93
CA PRO A 312 17.66 49.96 46.47
C PRO A 312 16.36 50.67 46.03
N ALA A 313 16.19 51.94 46.39
CA ALA A 313 14.98 52.71 46.08
C ALA A 313 14.75 52.89 44.56
N ASP A 314 15.83 52.99 43.78
CA ASP A 314 15.81 53.24 42.32
C ASP A 314 15.80 51.94 41.48
N LEU A 315 15.22 50.85 42.01
CA LEU A 315 15.17 49.57 41.30
C LEU A 315 13.76 49.33 40.72
N PRO A 316 13.64 49.14 39.39
CA PRO A 316 12.37 48.78 38.74
C PRO A 316 11.66 47.61 39.42
N ALA A 317 10.32 47.65 39.46
CA ALA A 317 9.51 46.67 40.20
C ALA A 317 9.75 45.21 39.77
N TYR A 318 10.07 44.95 38.49
CA TYR A 318 10.36 43.62 37.99
C TYR A 318 11.70 43.01 38.50
N LEU A 319 12.64 43.85 38.94
CA LEU A 319 13.93 43.42 39.52
C LEU A 319 13.87 43.28 41.05
N ALA A 320 12.78 43.72 41.67
CA ALA A 320 12.62 43.70 43.13
C ALA A 320 12.63 42.28 43.71
N SER A 321 12.04 41.32 42.99
CA SER A 321 12.01 39.90 43.36
C SER A 321 13.41 39.28 43.47
N LEU A 322 14.42 39.84 42.80
CA LEU A 322 15.82 39.39 42.89
C LEU A 322 16.46 39.67 44.27
N TYR A 323 15.88 40.59 45.05
CA TYR A 323 16.33 40.91 46.40
C TYR A 323 15.64 40.08 47.48
N GLU A 324 14.62 39.31 47.14
CA GLU A 324 13.94 38.38 48.06
C GLU A 324 14.75 37.09 48.28
N VAL A 325 15.54 36.69 47.28
CA VAL A 325 16.41 35.52 47.34
C VAL A 325 17.74 35.89 48.02
N ALA A 326 18.12 35.13 49.05
CA ALA A 326 19.39 35.32 49.74
C ALA A 326 20.58 34.92 48.83
N LEU A 327 21.73 35.60 49.00
CA LEU A 327 22.96 35.18 48.32
C LEU A 327 23.44 33.86 48.93
N LEU A 328 24.05 33.05 48.08
CA LEU A 328 24.69 31.81 48.51
C LEU A 328 25.97 32.15 49.28
N THR A 329 26.25 31.35 50.32
CA THR A 329 27.58 31.36 50.94
C THR A 329 28.60 30.65 50.04
N PRO A 330 29.91 30.91 50.19
CA PRO A 330 30.93 30.20 49.40
C PRO A 330 30.83 28.67 49.49
N ALA A 331 30.45 28.14 50.66
CA ALA A 331 30.22 26.71 50.86
C ALA A 331 28.99 26.18 50.08
N GLN A 332 27.92 26.97 50.02
CA GLN A 332 26.70 26.65 49.26
C GLN A 332 26.93 26.71 47.75
N GLU A 333 27.64 27.72 47.26
CA GLU A 333 28.03 27.82 45.85
C GLU A 333 28.88 26.63 45.43
N LEU A 334 29.91 26.30 46.21
CA LEU A 334 30.77 25.14 45.94
C LEU A 334 29.95 23.84 45.93
N TYR A 335 29.03 23.67 46.90
CA TYR A 335 28.15 22.51 46.94
C TYR A 335 27.28 22.41 45.69
N LEU A 336 26.57 23.48 45.32
CA LEU A 336 25.66 23.49 44.16
C LEU A 336 26.41 23.31 42.86
N PHE A 337 27.56 23.97 42.69
CA PHE A 337 28.39 23.85 41.50
C PHE A 337 28.97 22.43 41.37
N ARG A 338 29.42 21.82 42.48
CA ARG A 338 29.86 20.42 42.50
C ARG A 338 28.71 19.46 42.19
N LYS A 339 27.54 19.66 42.79
CA LYS A 339 26.32 18.88 42.53
C LYS A 339 25.91 18.96 41.07
N PHE A 340 25.87 20.15 40.49
CA PHE A 340 25.56 20.40 39.08
C PHE A 340 26.47 19.59 38.15
N ASN A 341 27.79 19.72 38.31
CA ASN A 341 28.75 19.00 37.46
C ASN A 341 28.69 17.48 37.66
N TYR A 342 28.43 17.02 38.88
CA TYR A 342 28.31 15.58 39.17
C TYR A 342 27.05 14.95 38.55
N LEU A 343 25.91 15.66 38.59
CA LEU A 343 24.68 15.21 37.93
C LEU A 343 24.88 15.09 36.42
N LYS A 344 25.55 16.08 35.80
CA LYS A 344 25.91 16.03 34.38
C LYS A 344 26.87 14.88 34.06
N TYR A 345 27.86 14.64 34.91
CA TYR A 345 28.76 13.48 34.80
C TYR A 345 28.01 12.15 34.83
N LYS A 346 27.08 11.97 35.78
CA LYS A 346 26.26 10.75 35.87
C LYS A 346 25.36 10.57 34.65
N ALA A 347 24.68 11.64 34.23
CA ALA A 347 23.83 11.62 33.04
C ALA A 347 24.64 11.28 31.77
N GLY A 348 25.82 11.88 31.60
CA GLY A 348 26.74 11.60 30.49
C GLY A 348 27.21 10.15 30.47
N ARG A 349 27.61 9.61 31.63
CA ARG A 349 28.02 8.20 31.77
C ARG A 349 26.91 7.22 31.40
N LEU A 350 25.66 7.52 31.75
CA LEU A 350 24.50 6.70 31.38
C LEU A 350 24.17 6.83 29.90
N ARG A 351 24.25 8.05 29.35
CA ARG A 351 24.07 8.31 27.91
C ARG A 351 25.08 7.53 27.08
N ASP A 352 26.34 7.46 27.49
CA ASP A 352 27.40 6.74 26.77
C ASP A 352 27.16 5.21 26.72
N THR A 353 26.29 4.68 27.60
CA THR A 353 25.90 3.27 27.62
C THR A 353 24.57 2.99 26.92
N LEU A 354 23.86 4.03 26.46
CA LEU A 354 22.54 3.91 25.85
C LEU A 354 22.67 3.49 24.37
N ASP A 355 21.98 2.41 23.99
CA ASP A 355 21.81 2.02 22.59
C ASP A 355 20.75 2.92 21.93
N THR A 356 21.10 3.61 20.85
CA THR A 356 20.18 4.51 20.13
C THR A 356 19.16 3.77 19.26
N GLU A 357 19.46 2.53 18.85
CA GLU A 357 18.59 1.73 17.98
C GLU A 357 17.53 0.96 18.79
N ASN A 358 17.90 0.53 19.99
CA ASN A 358 17.02 -0.14 20.94
C ASN A 358 17.21 0.43 22.36
N PRO A 359 16.75 1.66 22.62
CA PRO A 359 16.97 2.33 23.88
C PRO A 359 16.14 1.75 25.02
N ASP A 360 16.78 1.57 26.18
CA ASP A 360 16.09 1.21 27.42
C ASP A 360 15.35 2.42 28.00
N ASN A 361 14.03 2.28 28.18
CA ASN A 361 13.18 3.33 28.73
C ASN A 361 13.60 3.73 30.15
N ALA A 362 14.00 2.78 30.99
CA ALA A 362 14.39 3.09 32.38
C ALA A 362 15.70 3.91 32.42
N ALA A 363 16.68 3.56 31.58
CA ALA A 363 17.89 4.35 31.42
C ALA A 363 17.61 5.76 30.91
N MET A 364 16.72 5.91 29.91
CA MET A 364 16.32 7.23 29.40
C MET A 364 15.60 8.08 30.47
N ASP A 365 14.69 7.48 31.25
CA ASP A 365 13.97 8.17 32.33
C ASP A 365 14.96 8.72 33.38
N GLU A 366 15.97 7.93 33.73
CA GLU A 366 17.00 8.32 34.70
C GLU A 366 17.91 9.43 34.15
N ILE A 367 18.29 9.38 32.87
CA ILE A 367 19.09 10.43 32.23
C ILE A 367 18.33 11.76 32.23
N GLU A 368 17.06 11.74 31.81
CA GLU A 368 16.22 12.93 31.79
C GLU A 368 16.01 13.49 33.21
N ARG A 369 15.80 12.62 34.21
CA ARG A 369 15.68 13.00 35.62
C ARG A 369 16.94 13.68 36.13
N LEU A 370 18.12 13.09 35.90
CA LEU A 370 19.41 13.66 36.31
C LEU A 370 19.70 14.99 35.62
N TYR A 371 19.36 15.10 34.34
CA TYR A 371 19.54 16.34 33.58
C TYR A 371 18.58 17.44 34.08
N ALA A 372 17.31 17.11 34.33
CA ALA A 372 16.34 18.04 34.92
C ALA A 372 16.81 18.56 36.28
N GLU A 373 17.31 17.68 37.15
CA GLU A 373 17.87 18.08 38.45
C GLU A 373 19.10 18.99 38.28
N ALA A 374 19.96 18.74 37.29
CA ALA A 374 21.08 19.61 36.97
C ALA A 374 20.62 21.00 36.49
N VAL A 375 19.58 21.07 35.67
CA VAL A 375 18.98 22.33 35.21
C VAL A 375 18.38 23.11 36.40
N ASP A 376 17.71 22.43 37.32
CA ASP A 376 17.17 23.05 38.54
C ASP A 376 18.28 23.62 39.43
N VAL A 377 19.36 22.87 39.63
CA VAL A 377 20.54 23.35 40.37
C VAL A 377 21.18 24.56 39.67
N LYS A 378 21.33 24.53 38.34
CA LYS A 378 21.83 25.67 37.56
C LYS A 378 20.92 26.90 37.73
N ASN A 379 19.61 26.70 37.65
CA ASN A 379 18.63 27.78 37.84
C ASN A 379 18.69 28.34 39.26
N GLN A 380 18.94 27.51 40.28
CA GLN A 380 19.14 27.96 41.66
C GLN A 380 20.40 28.82 41.80
N ILE A 381 21.54 28.40 41.22
CA ILE A 381 22.78 29.20 41.22
C ILE A 381 22.53 30.54 40.52
N ILE A 382 21.93 30.53 39.33
CA ILE A 382 21.63 31.74 38.56
C ILE A 382 20.71 32.67 39.34
N ARG A 383 19.57 32.19 39.85
CA ARG A 383 18.62 33.02 40.61
C ARG A 383 19.25 33.67 41.84
N SER A 384 20.14 32.95 42.52
CA SER A 384 20.82 33.47 43.71
C SER A 384 21.87 34.53 43.36
N ASN A 385 22.57 34.36 42.23
CA ASN A 385 23.69 35.21 41.83
C ASN A 385 23.33 36.31 40.82
N LEU A 386 22.14 36.29 40.22
CA LEU A 386 21.67 37.29 39.25
C LEU A 386 21.70 38.71 39.82
N ARG A 387 21.45 38.84 41.12
CA ARG A 387 21.55 40.13 41.83
C ARG A 387 22.96 40.72 41.79
N LEU A 388 24.01 39.89 41.90
CA LEU A 388 25.40 40.37 41.85
C LEU A 388 25.70 40.96 40.47
N VAL A 389 25.27 40.29 39.41
CA VAL A 389 25.46 40.76 38.03
C VAL A 389 24.75 42.09 37.80
N VAL A 390 23.49 42.21 38.23
CA VAL A 390 22.72 43.46 38.10
C VAL A 390 23.34 44.59 38.93
N SER A 391 23.92 44.28 40.10
CA SER A 391 24.60 45.30 40.92
C SER A 391 25.94 45.78 40.38
N ILE A 392 26.60 45.00 39.51
CA ILE A 392 27.87 45.35 38.86
C ILE A 392 27.62 46.06 37.52
N ALA A 393 26.53 45.72 36.82
CA ALA A 393 26.17 46.32 35.53
C ALA A 393 25.50 47.70 35.65
N LYS A 394 25.11 48.10 36.86
CA LYS A 394 24.63 49.45 37.20
C LYS A 394 25.83 50.31 37.57
#